data_AF-A0A1U7GDV5-F1
#
_entry.id   AF-A0A1U7GDV5-F1
#
_cell.length_a   1.000
_cell.length_b   1.000
_cell.length_c   1.000
_cell.angle_alpha   90.00
_cell.angle_beta   90.00
_cell.angle_gamma   90.00
#
_symmetry.space_group_name_H-M   'P 1'
#
loop_
_entity.id
_entity.type
_entity.pdbx_description
1 polymer ?
#
loop_
_entity_poly.entity_id
_entity_poly.type
_entity_poly.pdbx_seq_one_letter_code
_entity_poly.pdbx_strand_id
1 'polypeptide(L)'
;MILTSVLAKTEQDDLSRAQRNALAGLVAQLRARIREQEAPMNDESGPAFGDEMIADLRGLVDALRSGEPLEKRYTVRTVRIDLEPKTYGPEEIKAVRARFGASQALLAKFLGVGVQAVRKWEQGERRVPAMAARHLDDLQEFPDIWARRVRFVEK
;
A
#
# COMPACT_ATOMS: atom_id res chain seq x y z
N MET A 1 -31.49 -11.84 -35.96
CA MET A 1 -32.74 -11.08 -36.17
C MET A 1 -32.68 -9.87 -35.27
N ILE A 2 -32.04 -8.76 -35.65
CA ILE A 2 -32.71 -7.52 -36.07
C ILE A 2 -31.59 -6.64 -36.66
N LEU A 3 -31.37 -6.65 -37.98
CA LEU A 3 -30.65 -5.58 -38.71
C LEU A 3 -30.82 -5.76 -40.23
N THR A 4 -32.07 -5.91 -40.66
CA THR A 4 -32.46 -5.86 -42.08
C THR A 4 -33.73 -5.06 -42.17
N SER A 5 -33.63 -3.73 -42.10
CA SER A 5 -34.65 -2.80 -42.61
C SER A 5 -34.22 -1.35 -42.37
N VAL A 6 -33.51 -0.75 -43.33
CA VAL A 6 -33.44 0.73 -43.45
C VAL A 6 -33.97 1.16 -44.82
N LEU A 7 -34.90 0.40 -45.40
CA LEU A 7 -35.73 0.89 -46.49
C LEU A 7 -37.16 0.47 -46.16
N ALA A 8 -38.06 1.46 -46.09
CA ALA A 8 -39.48 1.20 -45.91
C ALA A 8 -39.97 0.30 -47.05
N LYS A 9 -40.91 -0.61 -46.75
CA LYS A 9 -41.39 -1.66 -47.65
C LYS A 9 -41.90 -1.13 -49.01
N THR A 10 -42.20 0.15 -49.12
CA THR A 10 -42.67 0.84 -50.33
C THR A 10 -41.56 1.32 -51.27
N GLU A 11 -40.29 1.43 -50.84
CA GLU A 11 -39.16 1.85 -51.71
C GLU A 11 -38.40 0.66 -52.35
N GLN A 12 -38.65 -0.57 -51.91
CA GLN A 12 -37.97 -1.76 -52.42
C GLN A 12 -38.57 -2.29 -53.74
N ASP A 13 -39.82 -1.97 -54.06
CA ASP A 13 -40.49 -2.47 -55.26
C ASP A 13 -40.09 -1.73 -56.55
N ASP A 14 -39.52 -0.52 -56.46
CA ASP A 14 -39.04 0.28 -57.59
C ASP A 14 -37.59 -0.01 -58.01
N LEU A 15 -36.90 -0.92 -57.33
CA LEU A 15 -35.50 -1.22 -57.61
C LEU A 15 -35.37 -2.22 -58.77
N SER A 16 -34.64 -1.82 -59.81
CA SER A 16 -34.20 -2.71 -60.90
C SER A 16 -33.38 -3.88 -60.34
N ARG A 17 -33.42 -5.04 -61.03
CA ARG A 17 -32.60 -6.22 -60.68
C ARG A 17 -31.11 -5.86 -60.52
N ALA A 18 -30.61 -4.92 -61.33
CA ALA A 18 -29.23 -4.46 -61.25
C ALA A 18 -28.93 -3.73 -59.92
N GLN A 19 -29.85 -2.88 -59.47
CA GLN A 19 -29.70 -2.13 -58.21
C GLN A 19 -29.81 -3.05 -56.99
N ARG A 20 -30.70 -4.06 -57.04
CA ARG A 20 -30.79 -5.07 -55.97
C ARG A 20 -29.51 -5.89 -55.85
N ASN A 21 -28.93 -6.29 -56.98
CA ASN A 21 -27.67 -7.03 -56.99
C ASN A 21 -26.50 -6.19 -56.46
N ALA A 22 -26.45 -4.90 -56.82
CA ALA A 22 -25.45 -3.97 -56.30
C ALA A 22 -25.58 -3.78 -54.78
N LEU A 23 -26.80 -3.62 -54.27
CA LEU A 23 -27.07 -3.49 -52.84
C LEU A 23 -26.72 -4.78 -52.07
N ALA A 24 -27.04 -5.95 -52.64
CA ALA A 24 -26.67 -7.24 -52.07
C ALA A 24 -25.15 -7.42 -51.97
N GLY A 25 -24.40 -6.97 -52.99
CA GLY A 25 -22.95 -6.93 -52.97
C GLY A 25 -22.39 -6.02 -51.87
N LEU A 26 -22.97 -4.83 -51.70
CA LEU A 26 -22.56 -3.88 -50.66
C LEU A 26 -22.81 -4.42 -49.25
N VAL A 27 -23.96 -5.06 -49.03
CA VAL A 27 -24.31 -5.71 -47.76
C VAL A 27 -23.37 -6.89 -47.48
N ALA A 28 -23.00 -7.67 -48.49
CA ALA A 28 -22.04 -8.76 -48.32
C ALA A 28 -20.64 -8.24 -47.94
N GLN A 29 -20.18 -7.15 -48.58
CA GLN A 29 -18.90 -6.50 -48.24
C GLN A 29 -18.91 -5.89 -46.83
N LEU A 30 -20.00 -5.23 -46.43
CA LEU A 30 -20.17 -4.71 -45.07
C LEU A 30 -20.15 -5.83 -44.03
N ARG A 31 -20.84 -6.94 -44.29
CA ARG A 31 -20.81 -8.12 -43.41
C ARG A 31 -19.42 -8.74 -43.31
N ALA A 32 -18.66 -8.75 -44.41
CA ALA A 32 -17.27 -9.24 -44.40
C ALA A 32 -16.37 -8.34 -43.54
N ARG A 33 -16.48 -7.01 -43.68
CA ARG A 33 -15.70 -6.04 -42.87
C ARG A 33 -16.04 -6.08 -41.39
N ILE A 34 -17.32 -6.25 -41.03
CA ILE A 34 -17.73 -6.44 -39.62
C ILE A 34 -17.10 -7.73 -39.08
N ARG A 35 -17.13 -8.81 -39.86
CA ARG A 35 -16.56 -10.10 -39.46
C ARG A 35 -15.01 -10.06 -39.37
N GLU A 36 -14.35 -9.23 -40.16
CA GLU A 36 -12.91 -8.95 -40.03
C GLU A 36 -12.58 -8.10 -38.79
N GLN A 37 -13.45 -7.14 -38.42
CA GLN A 37 -13.30 -6.38 -37.16
C GLN A 37 -13.63 -7.20 -35.91
N GLU A 38 -14.51 -8.18 -36.02
CA GLU A 38 -14.90 -9.11 -34.94
C GLU A 38 -14.05 -10.39 -34.90
N ALA A 39 -12.95 -10.47 -35.67
CA ALA A 39 -11.99 -11.55 -35.48
C ALA A 39 -11.60 -11.61 -34.00
N PRO A 40 -11.59 -12.80 -33.37
CA PRO A 40 -11.29 -12.91 -31.96
C PRO A 40 -9.94 -12.25 -31.73
N MET A 41 -9.96 -11.18 -30.94
CA MET A 41 -8.77 -10.58 -30.38
C MET A 41 -8.06 -11.73 -29.67
N ASN A 42 -6.99 -12.26 -30.28
CA ASN A 42 -6.11 -13.17 -29.57
C ASN A 42 -5.68 -12.40 -28.33
N ASP A 43 -6.11 -12.88 -27.16
CA ASP A 43 -5.66 -12.37 -25.89
C ASP A 43 -4.19 -12.80 -25.73
N GLU A 44 -3.30 -12.09 -26.41
CA GLU A 44 -1.85 -12.13 -26.19
C GLU A 44 -1.47 -11.31 -24.94
N SER A 45 -2.43 -11.02 -24.06
CA SER A 45 -2.12 -10.58 -22.72
C SER A 45 -1.81 -11.83 -21.92
N GLY A 46 -0.65 -11.88 -21.26
CA GLY A 46 -0.41 -12.87 -20.19
C GLY A 46 -1.57 -12.85 -19.18
N PRO A 47 -1.65 -13.84 -18.27
CA PRO A 47 -2.73 -13.90 -17.29
C PRO A 47 -2.94 -12.52 -16.69
N ALA A 48 -4.18 -12.02 -16.72
CA ALA A 48 -4.48 -10.72 -16.14
C ALA A 48 -3.94 -10.74 -14.71
N PHE A 49 -3.41 -9.62 -14.22
CA PHE A 49 -2.83 -9.56 -12.87
C PHE A 49 -3.73 -10.22 -11.79
N GLY A 50 -5.06 -10.16 -11.99
CA GLY A 50 -6.03 -10.89 -11.15
C GLY A 50 -5.90 -12.42 -11.20
N ASP A 51 -5.68 -13.02 -12.37
CA ASP A 51 -5.49 -14.46 -12.52
C ASP A 51 -4.18 -14.95 -11.88
N GLU A 52 -3.12 -14.16 -11.99
CA GLU A 52 -1.84 -14.40 -11.30
C GLU A 52 -2.02 -14.33 -9.78
N MET A 53 -2.66 -13.27 -9.27
CA MET A 53 -2.99 -13.16 -7.84
C MET A 53 -3.84 -14.34 -7.35
N ILE A 54 -4.84 -14.77 -8.14
CA ILE A 54 -5.70 -15.90 -7.79
C ILE A 54 -4.88 -17.20 -7.73
N ALA A 55 -3.95 -17.40 -8.66
CA ALA A 55 -3.06 -18.56 -8.67
C ALA A 55 -2.14 -18.58 -7.45
N ASP A 56 -1.53 -17.45 -7.10
CA ASP A 56 -0.64 -17.32 -5.95
C ASP A 56 -1.36 -17.59 -4.62
N LEU A 57 -2.56 -17.02 -4.45
CA LEU A 57 -3.38 -17.25 -3.26
C LEU A 57 -3.82 -18.72 -3.14
N ARG A 58 -4.15 -19.38 -4.26
CA ARG A 58 -4.44 -20.83 -4.26
C ARG A 58 -3.22 -21.63 -3.82
N GLY A 59 -2.04 -21.31 -4.33
CA GLY A 59 -0.78 -21.94 -3.92
C GLY A 59 -0.50 -21.80 -2.42
N LEU A 60 -0.76 -20.61 -1.87
CA LEU A 60 -0.63 -20.37 -0.42
C LEU A 60 -1.62 -21.20 0.40
N VAL A 61 -2.88 -21.26 -0.03
CA VAL A 61 -3.92 -22.07 0.64
C VAL A 61 -3.54 -23.55 0.63
N ASP A 62 -3.03 -24.07 -0.48
CA ASP A 62 -2.61 -25.46 -0.59
C ASP A 62 -1.39 -25.74 0.31
N ALA A 63 -0.43 -24.82 0.38
CA ALA A 63 0.70 -24.93 1.29
C ALA A 63 0.25 -24.96 2.77
N LEU A 64 -0.67 -24.08 3.17
CA LEU A 64 -1.25 -24.06 4.52
C LEU A 64 -1.99 -25.37 4.85
N ARG A 65 -2.75 -25.92 3.89
CA ARG A 65 -3.50 -27.18 4.07
C ARG A 65 -2.61 -28.42 4.12
N SER A 66 -1.46 -28.39 3.46
CA SER A 66 -0.54 -29.52 3.44
C SER A 66 0.08 -29.85 4.80
N GLY A 67 0.06 -28.90 5.74
CA GLY A 67 0.75 -29.02 7.03
C GLY A 67 2.28 -28.96 6.94
N GLU A 68 2.82 -28.76 5.73
CA GLU A 68 4.24 -28.52 5.51
C GLU A 68 4.64 -27.12 6.04
N PRO A 69 5.81 -26.96 6.69
CA PRO A 69 6.31 -25.65 7.10
C PRO A 69 6.40 -24.69 5.91
N LEU A 70 5.83 -23.49 6.06
CA LEU A 70 5.73 -22.49 4.99
C LEU A 70 7.11 -22.02 4.50
N GLU A 71 8.12 -22.07 5.36
CA GLU A 71 9.51 -21.68 5.09
C GLU A 71 10.11 -22.44 3.89
N LYS A 72 9.56 -23.61 3.55
CA LYS A 72 10.04 -24.42 2.42
C LYS A 72 9.57 -23.91 1.06
N ARG A 73 8.46 -23.17 1.02
CA ARG A 73 7.84 -22.66 -0.22
C ARG A 73 7.87 -21.15 -0.31
N TYR A 74 7.91 -20.48 0.85
CA TYR A 74 7.83 -19.03 0.96
C TYR A 74 8.89 -18.49 1.91
N THR A 75 9.30 -17.25 1.69
CA THR A 75 10.14 -16.53 2.65
C THR A 75 9.29 -16.16 3.86
N VAL A 76 9.49 -16.89 4.96
CA VAL A 76 8.87 -16.58 6.26
C VAL A 76 9.94 -16.04 7.20
N ARG A 77 9.61 -14.98 7.93
CA ARG A 77 10.46 -14.41 8.99
C ARG A 77 9.65 -14.38 10.27
N THR A 78 10.02 -15.20 11.24
CA THR A 78 9.46 -15.13 12.59
C THR A 78 10.31 -14.19 13.42
N VAL A 79 9.73 -13.09 13.89
CA VAL A 79 10.41 -12.12 14.74
C VAL A 79 9.77 -12.17 16.12
N ARG A 80 10.61 -12.30 17.15
CA ARG A 80 10.21 -12.03 18.54
C ARG A 80 10.66 -10.61 18.86
N ILE A 81 9.74 -9.81 19.37
CA ILE A 81 10.00 -8.41 19.68
C ILE A 81 9.67 -8.20 21.16
N ASP A 82 10.65 -7.74 21.93
CA ASP A 82 10.47 -7.26 23.29
C ASP A 82 10.68 -5.74 23.28
N LEU A 83 9.60 -4.99 23.54
CA LEU A 83 9.60 -3.52 23.49
C LEU A 83 9.00 -2.92 24.77
N GLU A 84 8.96 -3.67 25.87
CA GLU A 84 8.42 -3.13 27.11
C GLU A 84 9.42 -2.13 27.70
N PRO A 85 9.10 -0.83 27.70
CA PRO A 85 10.05 0.16 28.19
C PRO A 85 10.06 0.19 29.71
N LYS A 86 11.14 0.74 30.27
CA LYS A 86 11.18 1.07 31.68
C LYS A 86 10.07 2.07 32.05
N THR A 87 9.45 1.89 33.22
CA THR A 87 8.60 2.93 33.80
C THR A 87 9.45 4.02 34.44
N TYR A 88 9.21 5.27 34.07
CA TYR A 88 9.95 6.43 34.58
C TYR A 88 9.16 7.20 35.65
N GLY A 89 9.80 7.41 36.79
CA GLY A 89 9.40 8.37 37.81
C GLY A 89 9.94 9.78 37.54
N PRO A 90 9.43 10.80 38.26
CA PRO A 90 9.78 12.21 38.02
C PRO A 90 11.28 12.50 38.16
N GLU A 91 11.93 11.94 39.18
CA GLU A 91 13.36 12.15 39.43
C GLU A 91 14.25 11.42 38.41
N GLU A 92 13.79 10.29 37.86
CA GLU A 92 14.55 9.56 36.85
C GLU A 92 14.61 10.34 35.53
N ILE A 93 13.53 11.02 35.17
CA ILE A 93 13.50 11.89 33.97
C ILE A 93 14.45 13.07 34.16
N LYS A 94 14.45 13.69 35.34
CA LYS A 94 15.40 14.75 35.68
C LYS A 94 16.85 14.24 35.61
N ALA A 95 17.11 13.02 36.08
CA ALA A 95 18.43 12.40 36.02
C ALA A 95 18.88 12.16 34.57
N VAL A 96 18.01 11.62 33.71
CA VAL A 96 18.32 11.47 32.27
C VAL A 96 18.61 12.83 31.65
N ARG A 97 17.77 13.83 31.91
CA ARG A 97 17.96 15.19 31.39
C ARG A 97 19.30 15.79 31.83
N ALA A 98 19.64 15.65 33.11
CA ALA A 98 20.87 16.16 33.70
C ALA A 98 22.12 15.46 33.13
N ARG A 99 22.05 14.13 32.91
CA ARG A 99 23.12 13.34 32.30
C ARG A 99 23.55 13.90 30.93
N PHE A 100 22.60 14.44 30.17
CA PHE A 100 22.86 15.04 28.85
C PHE A 100 23.02 16.56 28.86
N GLY A 101 23.08 17.20 30.05
CA GLY A 101 23.19 18.65 30.18
C GLY A 101 22.01 19.41 29.54
N ALA A 102 20.85 18.77 29.43
CA ALA A 102 19.74 19.31 28.66
C ALA A 102 18.82 20.23 29.49
N SER A 103 18.33 21.29 28.87
CA SER A 103 17.17 22.01 29.39
C SER A 103 15.90 21.19 29.13
N GLN A 104 14.80 21.47 29.85
CA GLN A 104 13.51 20.82 29.58
C GLN A 104 13.06 21.02 28.13
N ALA A 105 13.30 22.20 27.56
CA ALA A 105 12.97 22.50 26.17
C ALA A 105 13.84 21.70 25.17
N LEU A 106 15.13 21.54 25.46
CA LEU A 106 16.02 20.75 24.60
C LEU A 106 15.64 19.27 24.62
N LEU A 107 15.38 18.70 25.81
CA LEU A 107 14.91 17.32 25.92
C LEU A 107 13.56 17.13 25.24
N ALA A 108 12.61 18.05 25.43
CA ALA A 108 11.30 17.99 24.78
C ALA A 108 11.42 17.99 23.25
N LYS A 109 12.26 18.87 22.69
CA LYS A 109 12.52 18.93 21.26
C LYS A 109 13.17 17.64 20.74
N PHE A 110 14.12 17.09 21.50
CA PHE A 110 14.76 15.82 21.15
C PHE A 110 13.76 14.65 21.11
N LEU A 111 12.86 14.58 22.11
CA LEU A 111 11.82 13.57 22.21
C LEU A 111 10.62 13.81 21.28
N GLY A 112 10.56 14.94 20.57
CA GLY A 112 9.43 15.28 19.70
C GLY A 112 8.14 15.62 20.43
N VAL A 113 8.23 16.12 21.68
CA VAL A 113 7.08 16.48 22.51
C VAL A 113 7.09 17.95 22.92
N GLY A 114 5.96 18.45 23.42
CA GLY A 114 5.89 19.80 23.99
C GLY A 114 6.63 19.90 25.34
N VAL A 115 7.22 21.07 25.65
CA VAL A 115 7.93 21.33 26.92
C VAL A 115 7.05 21.06 28.14
N GLN A 116 5.75 21.38 28.04
CA GLN A 116 4.79 21.12 29.10
C GLN A 116 4.61 19.63 29.41
N ALA A 117 4.85 18.73 28.45
CA ALA A 117 4.82 17.29 28.71
C ALA A 117 5.98 16.88 29.62
N VAL A 118 7.21 17.27 29.26
CA VAL A 118 8.42 17.02 30.08
C VAL A 118 8.26 17.60 31.48
N ARG A 119 7.78 18.85 31.59
CA ARG A 119 7.50 19.48 32.88
C ARG A 119 6.52 18.66 33.72
N LYS A 120 5.37 18.26 33.16
CA LYS A 120 4.37 17.45 33.88
C LYS A 120 4.90 16.09 34.31
N TRP A 121 5.77 15.48 33.51
CA TRP A 121 6.42 14.22 33.88
C TRP A 121 7.42 14.41 35.02
N GLU A 122 8.28 15.42 34.94
CA GLU A 122 9.24 15.77 36.00
C GLU A 122 8.59 16.26 37.30
N GLN A 123 7.32 16.67 37.25
CA GLN A 123 6.51 17.02 38.41
C GLN A 123 5.64 15.86 38.92
N GLY A 124 5.59 14.74 38.20
CA GLY A 124 4.73 13.59 38.54
C GLY A 124 3.24 13.80 38.30
N GLU A 125 2.84 14.90 37.66
CA GLU A 125 1.45 15.18 37.30
C GLU A 125 0.93 14.22 36.21
N ARG A 126 1.84 13.68 35.39
CA ARG A 126 1.52 12.68 34.36
C ARG A 126 2.61 11.64 34.26
N ARG A 127 2.22 10.41 33.93
CA ARG A 127 3.15 9.34 33.57
C ARG A 127 3.73 9.58 32.17
N VAL A 128 4.95 9.08 31.97
CA VAL A 128 5.59 9.04 30.66
C VAL A 128 4.89 7.96 29.80
N PRO A 129 4.42 8.28 28.60
CA PRO A 129 3.86 7.28 27.70
C PRO A 129 4.96 6.32 27.20
N ALA A 130 4.60 5.08 26.90
CA ALA A 130 5.53 4.03 26.49
C ALA A 130 6.48 4.45 25.35
N MET A 131 5.99 5.20 24.35
CA MET A 131 6.84 5.70 23.25
C MET A 131 7.97 6.60 23.74
N ALA A 132 7.67 7.54 24.65
CA ALA A 132 8.68 8.43 25.20
C ALA A 132 9.62 7.68 26.14
N ALA A 133 9.10 6.70 26.89
CA ALA A 133 9.91 5.85 27.75
C ALA A 133 10.94 5.03 26.96
N ARG A 134 10.55 4.43 25.82
CA ARG A 134 11.49 3.74 24.92
C ARG A 134 12.59 4.68 24.43
N HIS A 135 12.26 5.92 24.05
CA HIS A 135 13.29 6.87 23.64
C HIS A 135 14.22 7.31 24.78
N LEU A 136 13.72 7.33 26.02
CA LEU A 136 14.56 7.56 27.19
C LEU A 136 15.45 6.34 27.49
N ASP A 137 14.97 5.12 27.24
CA ASP A 137 15.77 3.89 27.31
C ASP A 137 16.87 3.92 26.23
N ASP A 138 16.51 4.18 24.97
CA ASP A 138 17.43 4.31 23.84
C ASP A 138 18.52 5.36 24.10
N LEU A 139 18.15 6.51 24.69
CA LEU A 139 19.12 7.55 25.03
C LEU A 139 20.13 7.05 26.06
N GLN A 140 19.68 6.28 27.05
CA GLN A 140 20.55 5.79 28.10
C GLN A 140 21.45 4.64 27.64
N GLU A 141 20.93 3.76 26.78
CA GLU A 141 21.64 2.62 26.19
C GLU A 141 22.58 3.05 25.06
N PHE A 142 22.17 4.03 24.24
CA PHE A 142 22.93 4.55 23.10
C PHE A 142 23.16 6.07 23.21
N PRO A 143 24.00 6.55 24.14
CA PRO A 143 24.24 7.98 24.36
C PRO A 143 24.76 8.74 23.13
N ASP A 144 25.42 8.05 22.19
CA ASP A 144 25.99 8.64 20.98
C ASP A 144 24.92 9.27 20.07
N ILE A 145 23.66 8.82 20.16
CA ILE A 145 22.54 9.42 19.42
C ILE A 145 22.38 10.89 19.82
N TRP A 146 22.57 11.21 21.11
CA TRP A 146 22.53 12.58 21.60
C TRP A 146 23.62 13.43 20.95
N ALA A 147 24.89 13.00 21.07
CA ALA A 147 26.04 13.72 20.52
C ALA A 147 25.96 13.91 18.99
N ARG A 148 25.42 12.93 18.28
CA ARG A 148 25.24 13.01 16.81
C ARG A 148 24.20 14.04 16.40
N ARG A 149 23.14 14.25 17.20
CA ARG A 149 21.98 15.09 16.83
C ARG A 149 21.99 16.46 17.50
N VAL A 150 22.66 16.59 18.64
CA VAL A 150 22.72 17.82 19.42
C VAL A 150 24.15 18.35 19.36
N ARG A 151 24.33 19.45 18.61
CA ARG A 151 25.60 20.19 18.55
C ARG A 151 25.40 21.55 19.16
N PHE A 152 26.17 21.86 20.20
CA PHE A 152 26.28 23.21 20.71
C PHE A 152 27.20 23.98 19.78
N VAL A 153 26.69 25.07 19.22
CA VAL A 153 27.49 25.99 18.42
C VAL A 153 28.09 26.99 19.41
N GLU A 154 29.41 27.03 19.49
CA GLU A 154 30.10 28.10 20.23
C GLU A 154 29.77 29.44 19.54
N LYS A 155 29.46 30.45 20.36
CA LYS A 155 29.16 31.80 19.90
C LYS A 155 30.43 32.61 19.69
#